data_AF-A0A3D2JXK1-F1
#
_entry.id   AF-A0A3D2JXK1-F1
#
_cell.length_a   1.000
_cell.length_b   1.000
_cell.length_c   1.000
_cell.angle_alpha   90.00
_cell.angle_beta   90.00
_cell.angle_gamma   90.00
#
_symmetry.space_group_name_H-M   'P 1'
#
loop_
_entity.id
_entity.type
_entity.pdbx_description
1 polymer ?
#
loop_
_entity_poly.entity_id
_entity_poly.type
_entity_poly.pdbx_seq_one_letter_code
_entity_poly.pdbx_strand_id
1 'polypeptide(L)'
;MCKIPHRHTFTVTVLTKPPTFKKGFTLIEMTVAIVVGLMVAGISLTLFNSQLASYRILKVQNFLISEAPQVNNTLNRIVSRANFFRMYTGMNDAISSENAVIENGKILALMFQGTDDNSQSFAVISFDEGNSRLDYYQVNSMAELAVASPSWNISNSIKDATFYVENGVLRIKLVGPNDEEIIYSSSTLR
;
A
#
# COMPACT_ATOMS: atom_id res chain seq x y z
N MET A 1 65.70 69.94 35.48
CA MET A 1 65.63 68.47 35.32
C MET A 1 64.48 67.95 36.18
N CYS A 2 63.77 66.93 35.67
CA CYS A 2 62.63 66.20 36.27
C CYS A 2 61.20 66.70 35.95
N LYS A 3 60.56 65.90 35.08
CA LYS A 3 59.12 65.78 34.72
C LYS A 3 58.35 65.13 35.87
N ILE A 4 57.05 65.38 36.01
CA ILE A 4 55.96 64.39 36.21
C ILE A 4 54.60 65.10 35.98
N PRO A 5 53.60 64.45 35.33
CA PRO A 5 52.59 65.12 34.51
C PRO A 5 51.17 65.19 35.12
N HIS A 6 50.37 66.11 34.59
CA HIS A 6 48.94 66.28 34.87
C HIS A 6 48.12 65.02 34.54
N ARG A 7 47.33 64.55 35.52
CA ARG A 7 46.27 63.55 35.31
C ARG A 7 45.06 64.22 34.66
N HIS A 8 44.70 63.76 33.47
CA HIS A 8 43.39 63.99 32.88
C HIS A 8 42.35 63.11 33.58
N THR A 9 41.31 63.75 34.09
CA THR A 9 40.12 63.09 34.65
C THR A 9 39.34 62.45 33.50
N PHE A 10 39.27 61.12 33.49
CA PHE A 10 38.52 60.33 32.52
C PHE A 10 37.06 60.23 32.97
N THR A 11 36.15 60.89 32.28
CA THR A 11 34.70 60.84 32.52
C THR A 11 34.12 59.57 31.90
N VAL A 12 33.69 58.62 32.74
CA VAL A 12 32.97 57.41 32.30
C VAL A 12 31.49 57.76 32.11
N THR A 13 31.03 57.78 30.86
CA THR A 13 29.59 57.90 30.56
C THR A 13 28.99 56.49 30.57
N VAL A 14 28.29 56.15 31.66
CA VAL A 14 27.55 54.89 31.77
C VAL A 14 26.26 55.01 30.95
N LEU A 15 26.22 54.36 29.78
CA LEU A 15 24.99 54.12 29.02
C LEU A 15 24.10 53.14 29.80
N THR A 16 23.13 53.65 30.56
CA THR A 16 22.12 52.83 31.21
C THR A 16 21.06 52.43 30.18
N LYS A 17 20.98 51.12 29.88
CA LYS A 17 19.89 50.51 29.11
C LYS A 17 18.57 50.73 29.88
N PRO A 18 17.49 51.24 29.25
CA PRO A 18 16.24 51.43 29.95
C PRO A 18 15.66 50.07 30.38
N PRO A 19 15.04 49.98 31.56
CA PRO A 19 14.42 48.74 32.03
C PRO A 19 13.25 48.38 31.11
N THR A 20 13.26 47.15 30.59
CA THR A 20 12.09 46.59 29.91
C THR A 20 11.04 46.31 30.97
N PHE A 21 9.97 47.11 30.99
CA PHE A 21 8.80 46.86 31.82
C PHE A 21 8.20 45.51 31.46
N LYS A 22 8.35 44.52 32.34
CA LYS A 22 7.48 43.32 32.32
C LYS A 22 6.09 43.77 32.77
N LYS A 23 5.24 44.15 31.83
CA LYS A 23 3.80 44.38 32.09
C LYS A 23 3.16 43.02 32.37
N GLY A 24 2.59 42.86 33.57
CA GLY A 24 1.74 41.72 33.88
C GLY A 24 0.51 41.75 32.99
N PHE A 25 0.15 40.59 32.42
CA PHE A 25 -1.05 40.46 31.59
C PHE A 25 -2.30 40.79 32.41
N THR A 26 -3.21 41.53 31.79
CA THR A 26 -4.52 41.81 32.39
C THR A 26 -5.39 40.56 32.36
N LEU A 27 -6.33 40.43 33.31
CA LEU A 27 -7.24 39.29 33.37
C LEU A 27 -8.04 39.13 32.06
N ILE A 28 -8.40 40.26 31.45
CA ILE A 28 -9.09 40.29 30.15
C ILE A 28 -8.21 39.74 29.01
N GLU A 29 -6.92 40.10 28.94
CA GLU A 29 -6.00 39.56 27.92
C GLU A 29 -5.82 38.04 28.03
N MET A 30 -5.70 37.52 29.25
CA MET A 30 -5.59 36.07 29.46
C MET A 30 -6.87 35.34 29.02
N THR A 31 -8.05 35.89 29.34
CA THR A 31 -9.31 35.29 28.90
C THR A 31 -9.47 35.30 27.38
N VAL A 32 -9.08 36.39 26.70
CA VAL A 32 -9.13 36.49 25.24
C VAL A 32 -8.15 35.52 24.59
N ALA A 33 -6.92 35.42 25.11
CA ALA A 33 -5.91 34.49 24.60
C ALA A 33 -6.37 33.02 24.71
N ILE A 34 -7.01 32.66 25.82
CA ILE A 34 -7.55 31.30 26.04
C ILE A 34 -8.70 31.02 25.08
N VAL A 35 -9.65 31.95 24.91
CA VAL A 35 -10.81 31.75 24.02
C VAL A 35 -10.37 31.61 22.57
N VAL A 36 -9.47 32.48 22.10
CA VAL A 36 -8.93 32.39 20.74
C VAL A 36 -8.12 31.10 20.57
N GLY A 37 -7.30 30.73 21.56
CA GLY A 37 -6.54 29.47 21.54
C GLY A 37 -7.45 28.24 21.41
N LEU A 38 -8.55 28.21 22.15
CA LEU A 38 -9.53 27.12 22.08
C LEU A 38 -10.29 27.09 20.75
N MET A 39 -10.65 28.25 20.18
CA MET A 39 -11.26 28.30 18.85
C MET A 39 -10.31 27.77 17.78
N VAL A 40 -9.06 28.22 17.77
CA VAL A 40 -8.05 27.75 16.80
C VAL A 40 -7.79 26.25 16.96
N ALA A 41 -7.70 25.76 18.20
CA ALA A 41 -7.55 24.33 18.47
C ALA A 41 -8.77 23.52 17.97
N GLY A 42 -9.99 24.02 18.21
CA GLY A 42 -11.22 23.39 17.74
C GLY A 42 -11.29 23.32 16.21
N ILE A 43 -11.01 24.42 15.53
CA ILE A 43 -10.98 24.49 14.06
C ILE A 43 -9.89 23.55 13.50
N SER A 44 -8.69 23.57 14.09
CA SER A 44 -7.59 22.69 13.69
C SER A 44 -7.95 21.20 13.83
N LEU A 45 -8.60 20.81 14.92
CA LEU A 45 -9.04 19.43 15.14
C LEU A 45 -10.11 19.01 14.12
N THR A 46 -11.07 19.88 13.79
CA THR A 46 -12.06 19.60 12.75
C THR A 46 -11.44 19.47 11.36
N LEU A 47 -10.46 20.32 11.02
CA LEU A 47 -9.73 20.23 9.76
C LEU A 47 -8.88 18.96 9.70
N PHE A 48 -8.23 18.59 10.79
CA PHE A 48 -7.45 17.35 10.89
C PHE A 48 -8.32 16.10 10.68
N ASN A 49 -9.48 16.04 11.35
CA ASN A 49 -10.43 14.95 11.16
C ASN A 49 -10.95 14.88 9.71
N SER A 50 -11.19 16.04 9.08
CA SER A 50 -11.63 16.11 7.67
C SER A 50 -10.53 15.67 6.69
N GLN A 51 -9.27 16.01 6.99
CA GLN A 51 -8.11 15.57 6.21
C GLN A 51 -7.89 14.06 6.33
N LEU A 52 -8.04 13.48 7.53
CA LEU A 52 -7.96 12.04 7.73
C LEU A 52 -9.04 11.28 6.95
N ALA A 53 -10.28 11.78 6.96
CA ALA A 53 -11.37 11.19 6.19
C ALA A 53 -11.08 11.24 4.68
N SER A 54 -10.59 12.38 4.18
CA SER A 54 -10.22 12.56 2.77
C SER A 54 -9.08 11.64 2.34
N TYR A 55 -8.06 11.47 3.19
CA TYR A 55 -6.93 10.57 2.92
C TYR A 55 -7.38 9.10 2.79
N ARG A 56 -8.33 8.67 3.63
CA ARG A 56 -8.92 7.33 3.53
C ARG A 56 -9.65 7.14 2.21
N ILE A 57 -10.45 8.12 1.77
CA ILE A 57 -11.17 8.07 0.50
C ILE A 57 -10.21 8.01 -0.70
N LEU A 58 -9.13 8.80 -0.68
CA LEU A 58 -8.12 8.76 -1.75
C LEU A 58 -7.41 7.41 -1.85
N LYS A 59 -7.17 6.73 -0.72
CA LYS A 59 -6.62 5.37 -0.75
C LYS A 59 -7.56 4.35 -1.41
N VAL A 60 -8.86 4.42 -1.13
CA VAL A 60 -9.89 3.57 -1.77
C VAL A 60 -9.90 3.78 -3.29
N GLN A 61 -9.82 5.03 -3.72
CA GLN A 61 -9.79 5.35 -5.14
C GLN A 61 -8.48 4.92 -5.81
N ASN A 62 -7.34 4.99 -5.10
CA ASN A 62 -6.05 4.63 -5.67
C ASN A 62 -5.97 3.14 -6.07
N PHE A 63 -6.58 2.23 -5.29
CA PHE A 63 -6.67 0.82 -5.69
C PHE A 63 -7.46 0.66 -6.99
N LEU A 64 -8.68 1.20 -7.05
CA LEU A 64 -9.55 1.08 -8.22
C LEU A 64 -8.99 1.80 -9.47
N ILE A 65 -8.28 2.91 -9.30
CA ILE A 65 -7.78 3.73 -10.40
C ILE A 65 -6.42 3.23 -10.93
N SER A 66 -5.52 2.77 -10.05
CA SER A 66 -4.13 2.49 -10.43
C SER A 66 -3.77 1.01 -10.35
N GLU A 67 -4.10 0.36 -9.25
CA GLU A 67 -3.63 -1.00 -8.97
C GLU A 67 -4.50 -2.06 -9.67
N ALA A 68 -5.82 -1.95 -9.52
CA ALA A 68 -6.79 -2.84 -10.14
C ALA A 68 -6.59 -2.98 -11.67
N PRO A 69 -6.45 -1.88 -12.46
CA PRO A 69 -6.18 -1.99 -13.89
C PRO A 69 -4.83 -2.66 -14.22
N GLN A 70 -3.79 -2.43 -13.42
CA GLN A 70 -2.48 -3.05 -13.63
C GLN A 70 -2.54 -4.55 -13.36
N VAL A 71 -3.16 -4.96 -12.26
CA VAL A 71 -3.37 -6.37 -11.92
C VAL A 71 -4.20 -7.05 -13.01
N ASN A 72 -5.27 -6.41 -13.49
CA ASN A 72 -6.09 -6.95 -14.58
C ASN A 72 -5.29 -7.13 -15.89
N ASN A 73 -4.51 -6.14 -16.29
CA ASN A 73 -3.69 -6.22 -17.51
C ASN A 73 -2.65 -7.33 -17.41
N THR A 74 -2.02 -7.47 -16.25
CA THR A 74 -1.06 -8.54 -15.96
C THR A 74 -1.73 -9.91 -16.01
N LEU A 75 -2.83 -10.10 -15.28
CA LEU A 75 -3.55 -11.38 -15.22
C LEU A 75 -4.06 -11.79 -16.59
N ASN A 76 -4.69 -10.88 -17.35
CA ASN A 76 -5.18 -11.21 -18.69
C ASN A 76 -4.05 -11.58 -19.65
N ARG A 77 -2.89 -10.92 -19.58
CA ARG A 77 -1.72 -11.30 -20.41
C ARG A 77 -1.17 -12.68 -20.08
N ILE A 78 -1.22 -13.08 -18.81
CA ILE A 78 -0.74 -14.39 -18.36
C ILE A 78 -1.77 -15.47 -18.72
N VAL A 79 -3.03 -15.29 -18.31
CA VAL A 79 -4.10 -16.27 -18.50
C VAL A 79 -4.40 -16.48 -19.98
N SER A 80 -4.42 -15.43 -20.81
CA SER A 80 -4.68 -15.58 -22.25
C SER A 80 -3.62 -16.39 -23.01
N ARG A 81 -2.39 -16.47 -22.46
CA ARG A 81 -1.29 -17.27 -23.04
C ARG A 81 -1.28 -18.71 -22.54
N ALA A 82 -2.02 -19.01 -21.48
CA ALA A 82 -2.07 -20.36 -20.93
C ALA A 82 -2.97 -21.24 -21.80
N ASN A 83 -2.48 -22.43 -22.13
CA ASN A 83 -3.27 -23.43 -22.87
C ASN A 83 -4.37 -24.01 -21.98
N PHE A 84 -4.03 -24.28 -20.72
CA PHE A 84 -4.94 -24.86 -19.74
C PHE A 84 -4.73 -24.24 -18.38
N PHE A 85 -5.79 -24.23 -17.58
CA PHE A 85 -5.75 -23.81 -16.19
C PHE A 85 -6.43 -24.84 -15.29
N ARG A 86 -6.00 -24.89 -14.03
CA ARG A 86 -6.62 -25.65 -12.95
C ARG A 86 -6.60 -24.79 -11.69
N MET A 87 -7.59 -24.95 -10.83
CA MET A 87 -7.65 -24.21 -9.57
C MET A 87 -7.60 -25.18 -8.39
N TYR A 88 -7.03 -24.71 -7.30
CA TYR A 88 -6.89 -25.46 -6.05
C TYR A 88 -7.27 -24.58 -4.86
N THR A 89 -7.79 -25.22 -3.81
CA THR A 89 -8.11 -24.55 -2.53
C THR A 89 -6.87 -24.29 -1.69
N GLY A 90 -5.87 -25.18 -1.76
CA GLY A 90 -4.68 -25.11 -0.92
C GLY A 90 -3.39 -25.46 -1.67
N MET A 91 -2.26 -25.04 -1.09
CA MET A 91 -0.95 -25.21 -1.70
C MET A 91 -0.53 -26.68 -1.83
N ASN A 92 -0.91 -27.52 -0.87
CA ASN A 92 -0.59 -28.95 -0.90
C ASN A 92 -1.27 -29.67 -2.07
N ASP A 93 -2.57 -29.37 -2.31
CA ASP A 93 -3.32 -29.91 -3.44
C ASP A 93 -2.76 -29.42 -4.78
N ALA A 94 -2.30 -28.16 -4.81
CA ALA A 94 -1.59 -27.63 -5.97
C ALA A 94 -0.30 -28.40 -6.23
N ILE A 95 0.57 -28.60 -5.23
CA ILE A 95 1.85 -29.33 -5.34
C ILE A 95 1.65 -30.76 -5.84
N SER A 96 0.68 -31.49 -5.28
CA SER A 96 0.36 -32.86 -5.73
C SER A 96 -0.42 -32.89 -7.04
N SER A 97 -0.95 -31.74 -7.49
CA SER A 97 -1.84 -31.62 -8.64
C SER A 97 -3.10 -32.49 -8.51
N GLU A 98 -3.63 -32.58 -7.29
CA GLU A 98 -4.81 -33.37 -6.92
C GLU A 98 -5.96 -32.45 -6.47
N ASN A 99 -7.20 -32.97 -6.45
CA ASN A 99 -8.37 -32.25 -5.92
C ASN A 99 -8.62 -30.87 -6.56
N ALA A 100 -8.50 -30.76 -7.88
CA ALA A 100 -8.80 -29.52 -8.59
C ALA A 100 -10.27 -29.09 -8.37
N VAL A 101 -10.47 -27.82 -8.04
CA VAL A 101 -11.78 -27.21 -7.80
C VAL A 101 -12.19 -26.29 -8.94
N ILE A 102 -13.49 -26.04 -9.06
CA ILE A 102 -14.06 -25.10 -10.02
C ILE A 102 -14.63 -23.83 -9.36
N GLU A 103 -14.72 -23.82 -8.03
CA GLU A 103 -15.22 -22.70 -7.23
C GLU A 103 -14.34 -22.51 -6.00
N ASN A 104 -14.28 -21.27 -5.49
CA ASN A 104 -13.53 -20.90 -4.29
C ASN A 104 -12.05 -21.31 -4.31
N GLY A 105 -11.42 -21.32 -5.48
CA GLY A 105 -9.99 -21.56 -5.62
C GLY A 105 -9.19 -20.38 -5.06
N LYS A 106 -8.15 -20.65 -4.30
CA LYS A 106 -7.17 -19.65 -3.84
C LYS A 106 -5.87 -19.68 -4.64
N ILE A 107 -5.69 -20.75 -5.41
CA ILE A 107 -4.52 -21.01 -6.23
C ILE A 107 -4.97 -21.33 -7.65
N LEU A 108 -4.34 -20.69 -8.63
CA LEU A 108 -4.57 -20.88 -10.04
C LEU A 108 -3.28 -21.40 -10.68
N ALA A 109 -3.28 -22.66 -11.09
CA ALA A 109 -2.24 -23.28 -11.89
C ALA A 109 -2.53 -23.09 -13.37
N LEU A 110 -1.50 -22.71 -14.12
CA LEU A 110 -1.53 -22.41 -15.55
C LEU A 110 -0.47 -23.26 -16.23
N MET A 111 -0.83 -23.86 -17.37
CA MET A 111 0.09 -24.62 -18.20
C MET A 111 0.28 -23.92 -19.53
N PHE A 112 1.54 -23.71 -19.88
CA PHE A 112 1.98 -23.13 -21.14
C PHE A 112 2.66 -24.21 -21.97
N GLN A 113 2.24 -24.34 -23.22
CA GLN A 113 2.95 -25.16 -24.18
C GLN A 113 4.04 -24.32 -24.84
N GLY A 114 5.30 -24.74 -24.68
CA GLY A 114 6.42 -24.16 -25.39
C GLY A 114 6.35 -24.46 -26.88
N THR A 115 7.05 -23.65 -27.67
CA THR A 115 7.20 -23.83 -29.13
C THR A 115 8.14 -24.97 -29.52
N ASP A 116 8.95 -25.47 -28.57
CA ASP A 116 9.81 -26.64 -28.76
C ASP A 116 9.08 -27.88 -28.25
N ASP A 117 9.14 -28.96 -29.03
CA ASP A 117 8.19 -30.09 -29.16
C ASP A 117 7.92 -30.97 -27.91
N ASN A 118 8.26 -30.50 -26.71
CA ASN A 118 7.81 -31.09 -25.43
C ASN A 118 8.06 -30.21 -24.19
N SER A 119 8.42 -28.93 -24.36
CA SER A 119 8.73 -28.06 -23.23
C SER A 119 7.43 -27.49 -22.63
N GLN A 120 6.90 -28.16 -21.60
CA GLN A 120 5.81 -27.64 -20.79
C GLN A 120 6.37 -26.71 -19.72
N SER A 121 5.83 -25.50 -19.62
CA SER A 121 6.11 -24.59 -18.51
C SER A 121 4.84 -24.38 -17.71
N PHE A 122 4.96 -24.33 -16.40
CA PHE A 122 3.84 -24.09 -15.51
C PHE A 122 4.02 -22.76 -14.82
N ALA A 123 2.92 -22.05 -14.62
CA ALA A 123 2.89 -20.96 -13.68
C ALA A 123 1.81 -21.19 -12.64
N VAL A 124 2.04 -20.68 -11.45
CA VAL A 124 1.08 -20.75 -10.35
C VAL A 124 0.88 -19.35 -9.82
N ILE A 125 -0.37 -18.93 -9.72
CA ILE A 125 -0.75 -17.70 -9.04
C ILE A 125 -1.38 -18.14 -7.73
N SER A 126 -0.81 -17.72 -6.61
CA SER A 126 -1.37 -18.04 -5.30
C SER A 126 -1.62 -16.77 -4.52
N PHE A 127 -2.74 -16.77 -3.80
CA PHE A 127 -3.02 -15.75 -2.80
C PHE A 127 -2.50 -16.18 -1.44
N ASP A 128 -1.65 -15.36 -0.83
CA ASP A 128 -1.21 -15.51 0.54
C ASP A 128 -2.07 -14.62 1.46
N GLU A 129 -2.99 -15.25 2.18
CA GLU A 129 -3.86 -14.59 3.15
C GLU A 129 -3.07 -13.96 4.31
N GLY A 130 -1.95 -14.56 4.71
CA GLY A 130 -1.16 -14.12 5.86
C GLY A 130 -0.47 -12.78 5.62
N ASN A 131 -0.03 -12.55 4.38
CA ASN A 131 0.64 -11.32 4.00
C ASN A 131 -0.21 -10.40 3.11
N SER A 132 -1.42 -10.81 2.70
CA SER A 132 -2.28 -10.04 1.77
C SER A 132 -1.59 -9.79 0.42
N ARG A 133 -1.00 -10.86 -0.14
CA ARG A 133 -0.14 -10.79 -1.33
C ARG A 133 -0.62 -11.73 -2.42
N LEU A 134 -0.61 -11.25 -3.65
CA LEU A 134 -0.78 -12.07 -4.84
C LEU A 134 0.59 -12.36 -5.43
N ASP A 135 1.00 -13.61 -5.37
CA ASP A 135 2.32 -14.03 -5.84
C ASP A 135 2.21 -14.90 -7.08
N TYR A 136 3.22 -14.80 -7.93
CA TYR A 136 3.35 -15.61 -9.12
C TYR A 136 4.64 -16.41 -9.08
N TYR A 137 4.49 -17.69 -9.39
CA TYR A 137 5.52 -18.69 -9.41
C TYR A 137 5.64 -19.20 -10.84
N GLN A 138 6.85 -19.24 -11.35
CA GLN A 138 7.18 -19.96 -12.57
C GLN A 138 7.92 -21.24 -12.19
N VAL A 139 7.39 -22.38 -12.63
CA VAL A 139 7.96 -23.70 -12.32
C VAL A 139 7.97 -24.58 -13.57
N ASN A 140 8.92 -25.51 -13.66
CA ASN A 140 8.97 -26.45 -14.78
C ASN A 140 8.07 -27.66 -14.53
N SER A 141 7.75 -27.94 -13.26
CA SER A 141 6.76 -28.93 -12.86
C SER A 141 5.99 -28.48 -11.61
N MET A 142 4.79 -28.99 -11.41
CA MET A 142 3.97 -28.63 -10.25
C MET A 142 4.59 -29.08 -8.92
N ALA A 143 5.37 -30.17 -8.92
CA ALA A 143 6.04 -30.67 -7.73
C ALA A 143 7.14 -29.72 -7.22
N GLU A 144 7.75 -28.93 -8.11
CA GLU A 144 8.76 -27.91 -7.74
C GLU A 144 8.16 -26.77 -6.91
N LEU A 145 6.83 -26.58 -6.95
CA LEU A 145 6.14 -25.54 -6.18
C LEU A 145 6.39 -25.67 -4.67
N ALA A 146 6.66 -26.89 -4.16
CA ALA A 146 6.94 -27.13 -2.74
C ALA A 146 8.17 -26.40 -2.21
N VAL A 147 9.15 -26.14 -3.09
CA VAL A 147 10.43 -25.49 -2.75
C VAL A 147 10.64 -24.18 -3.51
N ALA A 148 9.74 -23.85 -4.44
CA ALA A 148 9.84 -22.65 -5.25
C ALA A 148 9.55 -21.39 -4.43
N SER A 149 10.35 -20.35 -4.65
CA SER A 149 10.04 -19.00 -4.20
C SER A 149 9.19 -18.26 -5.25
N PRO A 150 8.41 -17.25 -4.85
CA PRO A 150 7.73 -16.37 -5.80
C PRO A 150 8.72 -15.77 -6.78
N SER A 151 8.45 -15.90 -8.08
CA SER A 151 9.27 -15.26 -9.11
C SER A 151 9.06 -13.75 -9.09
N TRP A 152 7.84 -13.32 -8.80
CA TRP A 152 7.47 -11.92 -8.62
C TRP A 152 6.14 -11.80 -7.87
N ASN A 153 5.90 -10.60 -7.35
CA ASN A 153 4.66 -10.26 -6.68
C ASN A 153 3.78 -9.40 -7.62
N ILE A 154 2.53 -9.81 -7.80
CA ILE A 154 1.53 -9.12 -8.63
C ILE A 154 0.88 -7.97 -7.85
N SER A 155 0.59 -8.18 -6.56
CA SER A 155 0.04 -7.15 -5.67
C SER A 155 0.41 -7.44 -4.21
N ASN A 156 0.58 -6.36 -3.42
CA ASN A 156 0.83 -6.39 -1.98
C ASN A 156 -0.29 -5.68 -1.18
N SER A 157 -1.40 -5.35 -1.81
CA SER A 157 -2.43 -4.49 -1.19
C SER A 157 -3.84 -5.08 -1.27
N ILE A 158 -3.98 -6.27 -1.85
CA ILE A 158 -5.27 -6.97 -1.89
C ILE A 158 -5.55 -7.72 -0.58
N LYS A 159 -6.77 -7.59 -0.09
CA LYS A 159 -7.25 -8.28 1.12
C LYS A 159 -7.68 -9.72 0.84
N ASP A 160 -8.24 -9.98 -0.33
CA ASP A 160 -8.61 -11.32 -0.76
C ASP A 160 -8.50 -11.49 -2.28
N ALA A 161 -8.20 -12.71 -2.73
CA ALA A 161 -8.32 -13.12 -4.11
C ALA A 161 -8.95 -14.51 -4.19
N THR A 162 -10.01 -14.62 -4.98
CA THR A 162 -10.74 -15.88 -5.18
C THR A 162 -10.95 -16.13 -6.67
N PHE A 163 -10.61 -17.34 -7.10
CA PHE A 163 -10.74 -17.84 -8.45
C PHE A 163 -11.94 -18.78 -8.54
N TYR A 164 -12.75 -18.64 -9.58
CA TYR A 164 -13.90 -19.51 -9.82
C TYR A 164 -14.23 -19.54 -11.31
N VAL A 165 -14.91 -20.60 -11.74
CA VAL A 165 -15.37 -20.76 -13.11
C VAL A 165 -16.88 -20.63 -13.11
N GLU A 166 -17.40 -19.68 -13.90
CA GLU A 166 -18.84 -19.52 -14.09
C GLU A 166 -19.15 -19.58 -15.59
N ASN A 167 -20.06 -20.48 -15.97
CA ASN A 167 -20.42 -20.73 -17.37
C ASN A 167 -19.21 -21.01 -18.30
N GLY A 168 -18.18 -21.68 -17.78
CA GLY A 168 -16.98 -22.02 -18.54
C GLY A 168 -15.97 -20.87 -18.72
N VAL A 169 -16.22 -19.71 -18.11
CA VAL A 169 -15.30 -18.56 -18.12
C VAL A 169 -14.60 -18.48 -16.77
N LEU A 170 -13.27 -18.34 -16.78
CA LEU A 170 -12.51 -18.10 -15.56
C LEU A 170 -12.80 -16.69 -15.06
N ARG A 171 -13.22 -16.59 -13.80
CA ARG A 171 -13.43 -15.34 -13.10
C ARG A 171 -12.50 -15.22 -11.91
N ILE A 172 -12.02 -14.01 -11.72
CA ILE A 172 -11.09 -13.65 -10.67
C ILE A 172 -11.75 -12.53 -9.88
N LYS A 173 -12.14 -12.81 -8.64
CA LYS A 173 -12.64 -11.82 -7.69
C LYS A 173 -11.47 -11.36 -6.84
N LEU A 174 -11.14 -10.08 -6.93
CA LEU A 174 -10.18 -9.43 -6.04
C LEU A 174 -10.93 -8.51 -5.07
N VAL A 175 -10.51 -8.53 -3.82
CA VAL A 175 -10.99 -7.65 -2.76
C VAL A 175 -9.83 -6.74 -2.35
N GLY A 176 -10.03 -5.43 -2.47
CA GLY A 176 -9.08 -4.42 -2.04
C GLY A 176 -9.06 -4.23 -0.52
N PRO A 177 -8.17 -3.35 -0.02
CA PRO A 177 -7.92 -3.19 1.41
C PRO A 177 -9.08 -2.61 2.22
N ASN A 178 -10.08 -1.97 1.59
CA ASN A 178 -11.27 -1.43 2.26
C ASN A 178 -12.57 -2.13 1.81
N ASP A 179 -12.48 -3.41 1.48
CA ASP A 179 -13.61 -4.25 1.04
C ASP A 179 -14.19 -3.86 -0.32
N GLU A 180 -13.47 -3.07 -1.12
CA GLU A 180 -13.82 -2.87 -2.53
C GLU A 180 -13.63 -4.15 -3.34
N GLU A 181 -14.65 -4.56 -4.09
CA GLU A 181 -14.60 -5.78 -4.89
C GLU A 181 -14.51 -5.45 -6.38
N ILE A 182 -13.66 -6.20 -7.08
CA ILE A 182 -13.62 -6.18 -8.55
C ILE A 182 -13.55 -7.60 -9.08
N ILE A 183 -14.35 -7.85 -10.11
CA ILE A 183 -14.44 -9.15 -10.77
C ILE A 183 -13.93 -9.00 -12.19
N TYR A 184 -12.89 -9.77 -12.51
CA TYR A 184 -12.38 -9.90 -13.86
C TYR A 184 -12.86 -11.20 -14.48
N SER A 185 -13.20 -11.13 -15.75
CA SER A 185 -13.51 -12.32 -16.56
C SER A 185 -12.40 -12.49 -17.57
N SER A 186 -11.84 -13.68 -17.64
CA SER A 186 -10.82 -14.04 -18.60
C SER A 186 -11.18 -15.37 -19.25
N SER A 187 -11.02 -15.45 -20.56
CA SER A 187 -11.13 -16.69 -21.31
C SER A 187 -9.76 -17.03 -21.85
N THR A 188 -9.35 -18.29 -21.76
CA THR A 188 -8.21 -18.76 -22.54
C THR A 188 -8.61 -18.73 -24.01
N LEU A 189 -7.80 -18.07 -24.84
CA LEU A 189 -8.01 -18.10 -26.29
C LEU A 189 -7.55 -19.48 -26.77
N ARG A 190 -8.47 -20.18 -27.42
CA ARG A 190 -8.20 -21.46 -28.07
C ARG A 190 -7.65 -21.21 -29.47
#